data_AF-A0A9C7LAH6-F1
#
_entry.id   AF-A0A9C7LAH6-F1
#
_cell.length_a   1.000
_cell.length_b   1.000
_cell.length_c   1.000
_cell.angle_alpha   90.00
_cell.angle_beta   90.00
_cell.angle_gamma   90.00
#
_symmetry.space_group_name_H-M   'P 1'
#
loop_
_entity.id
_entity.type
_entity.pdbx_description
1 polymer ?
#
loop_
_entity_poly.entity_id
_entity_poly.type
_entity_poly.pdbx_seq_one_letter_code
_entity_poly.pdbx_strand_id
1 'polypeptide(L)'
;MQLELEYNPSRIATVEDYRLTLKEAKKLLDCAADEDEEIIKGIISDLEYTIEWMSTGRRPGNKRGIERRAAYQNNRLFDPLIIQRYFRSEEPVFSWDQHQKEDIIHSWERDQLDCALSVLTDREKEIFLMNKGHCLQNTEIASLLGVSESNISSTIHHSEKKILNHISECLICSCR
;
A
#
# COMPACT_ATOMS: atom_id res chain seq x y z
N MET A 1 -41.43 0.63 -24.15
CA MET A 1 -40.38 0.66 -25.19
C MET A 1 -39.06 0.84 -24.45
N GLN A 2 -38.46 -0.27 -24.00
CA GLN A 2 -37.19 -0.28 -23.30
C GLN A 2 -36.09 -0.14 -24.35
N LEU A 3 -35.39 0.99 -24.35
CA LEU A 3 -34.16 1.17 -25.12
C LEU A 3 -33.04 0.44 -24.36
N GLU A 4 -32.80 -0.81 -24.74
CA GLU A 4 -31.61 -1.55 -24.34
C GLU A 4 -30.40 -0.91 -25.03
N LEU A 5 -29.65 -0.09 -24.28
CA LEU A 5 -28.32 0.38 -24.69
C LEU A 5 -27.37 -0.82 -24.63
N GLU A 6 -27.30 -1.56 -25.74
CA GLU A 6 -26.38 -2.67 -25.94
C GLU A 6 -24.92 -2.16 -25.82
N TYR A 7 -24.22 -2.59 -24.77
CA TYR A 7 -22.82 -2.25 -24.51
C TYR A 7 -21.95 -2.89 -25.60
N ASN A 8 -21.57 -2.11 -26.61
CA ASN A 8 -20.66 -2.53 -27.67
C ASN A 8 -19.21 -2.16 -27.29
N PRO A 9 -18.34 -3.12 -26.89
CA PRO A 9 -16.97 -2.86 -26.46
C PRO A 9 -16.06 -2.29 -27.56
N SER A 10 -16.53 -2.28 -28.83
CA SER A 10 -15.82 -1.68 -29.97
C SER A 10 -16.07 -0.17 -30.10
N ARG A 11 -17.05 0.38 -29.38
CA ARG A 11 -17.37 1.81 -29.32
C ARG A 11 -16.82 2.42 -28.04
N ILE A 12 -15.52 2.26 -27.79
CA ILE A 12 -14.86 3.05 -26.76
C ILE A 12 -14.82 4.48 -27.29
N ALA A 13 -15.60 5.39 -26.66
CA ALA A 13 -15.60 6.80 -27.02
C ALA A 13 -14.17 7.34 -26.93
N THR A 14 -13.62 7.72 -28.07
CA THR A 14 -12.25 8.21 -28.20
C THR A 14 -12.21 9.71 -27.91
N VAL A 15 -11.03 10.24 -27.58
CA VAL A 15 -10.84 11.69 -27.35
C VAL A 15 -11.33 12.53 -28.53
N GLU A 16 -11.26 11.97 -29.75
CA GLU A 16 -11.73 12.64 -30.96
C GLU A 16 -13.26 12.75 -31.03
N ASP A 17 -13.98 11.73 -30.55
CA ASP A 17 -15.44 11.78 -30.44
C ASP A 17 -15.89 12.88 -29.48
N TYR A 18 -15.19 13.05 -28.35
CA TYR A 18 -15.46 14.14 -27.40
C TYR A 18 -15.17 15.52 -27.99
N ARG A 19 -14.16 15.65 -28.86
CA ARG A 19 -13.89 16.92 -29.57
C ARG A 19 -14.98 17.24 -30.58
N LEU A 20 -15.51 16.22 -31.26
CA LEU A 20 -16.63 16.38 -32.19
C LEU A 20 -17.88 16.85 -31.44
N THR A 21 -18.25 16.18 -30.34
CA THR A 21 -19.41 16.58 -29.53
C THR A 21 -19.24 17.96 -28.91
N LEU A 22 -18.02 18.34 -28.49
CA LEU A 22 -17.73 19.71 -28.03
C LEU A 22 -17.98 20.75 -29.13
N LYS A 23 -17.60 20.44 -30.37
CA LYS A 23 -17.84 21.33 -31.52
C LYS A 23 -19.33 21.46 -31.84
N GLU A 24 -20.09 20.38 -31.71
CA GLU A 24 -21.55 20.39 -31.88
C GLU A 24 -22.25 21.16 -30.76
N ALA A 25 -21.86 20.94 -29.51
CA ALA A 25 -22.38 21.66 -28.34
C ALA A 25 -22.14 23.17 -28.46
N LYS A 26 -20.97 23.60 -28.94
CA LYS A 26 -20.67 25.02 -29.18
C LYS A 26 -21.57 25.63 -30.27
N LYS A 27 -21.87 24.89 -31.34
CA LYS A 27 -22.82 25.36 -32.36
C LYS A 27 -24.25 25.44 -31.85
N LEU A 28 -24.64 24.51 -30.97
CA LEU A 28 -25.96 24.54 -30.34
C LEU A 28 -26.10 25.76 -29.42
N LEU A 29 -25.03 26.13 -28.72
CA LEU A 29 -25.01 27.34 -27.89
C LEU A 29 -25.28 28.62 -28.73
N ASP A 30 -24.70 28.71 -29.93
CA ASP A 30 -24.89 29.87 -30.83
C ASP A 30 -26.36 30.04 -31.30
N CYS A 31 -27.17 28.98 -31.22
CA CYS A 31 -28.57 28.95 -31.66
C CYS A 31 -29.56 28.71 -30.50
N ALA A 32 -29.09 28.69 -29.26
CA ALA A 32 -29.90 28.35 -28.09
C ALA A 32 -30.78 29.51 -27.64
N ALA A 33 -31.94 29.18 -27.04
CA ALA A 33 -32.75 30.12 -26.29
C ALA A 33 -32.18 30.31 -24.87
N ASP A 34 -32.53 31.41 -24.20
CA ASP A 34 -31.98 31.79 -22.88
C ASP A 34 -32.10 30.69 -21.81
N GLU A 35 -33.14 29.84 -21.89
CA GLU A 35 -33.41 28.75 -20.92
C GLU A 35 -32.44 27.56 -21.07
N ASP A 36 -32.01 27.26 -22.30
CA ASP A 36 -31.11 26.13 -22.60
C ASP A 36 -29.63 26.53 -22.53
N GLU A 37 -29.35 27.84 -22.51
CA GLU A 37 -27.99 28.39 -22.55
C GLU A 37 -27.14 27.90 -21.36
N GLU A 38 -27.71 27.89 -20.15
CA GLU A 38 -27.02 27.45 -18.94
C GLU A 38 -26.68 25.95 -18.98
N ILE A 39 -27.62 25.14 -19.46
CA ILE A 39 -27.45 23.68 -19.59
C ILE A 39 -26.35 23.37 -20.60
N ILE A 40 -26.37 24.04 -21.76
CA ILE A 40 -25.38 23.83 -22.82
C ILE A 40 -23.98 24.29 -22.34
N LYS A 41 -23.88 25.39 -21.59
CA LYS A 41 -22.62 25.81 -20.95
C LYS A 41 -22.08 24.75 -19.98
N GLY A 42 -22.95 24.14 -19.18
CA GLY A 42 -22.59 23.01 -18.32
C GLY A 42 -22.00 21.85 -19.10
N ILE A 43 -22.69 21.42 -20.17
CA ILE A 43 -22.23 20.33 -21.06
C ILE A 43 -20.85 20.66 -21.67
N ILE A 44 -20.65 21.89 -22.14
CA ILE A 44 -19.36 22.34 -22.69
C ILE A 44 -18.26 22.23 -21.64
N SER A 45 -18.52 22.66 -20.40
CA SER A 45 -17.53 22.61 -19.32
C SER A 45 -17.14 21.17 -18.96
N ASP A 46 -18.09 20.24 -18.93
CA ASP A 46 -17.85 18.83 -18.65
C ASP A 46 -17.06 18.16 -19.78
N LEU A 47 -17.37 18.50 -21.04
CA LEU A 47 -16.62 18.01 -22.21
C LEU A 47 -15.18 18.52 -22.21
N GLU A 48 -14.96 19.81 -21.93
CA GLU A 48 -13.61 20.39 -21.83
C GLU A 48 -12.81 19.75 -20.69
N TYR A 49 -13.42 19.54 -19.53
CA TYR A 49 -12.82 18.84 -18.40
C TYR A 49 -12.41 17.40 -18.77
N THR A 50 -13.31 16.67 -19.42
CA THR A 50 -13.05 15.26 -19.80
C THR A 50 -11.94 15.18 -20.85
N ILE A 51 -11.94 16.06 -21.86
CA ILE A 51 -10.89 16.13 -22.88
C ILE A 51 -9.53 16.44 -22.27
N GLU A 52 -9.46 17.41 -21.35
CA GLU A 52 -8.21 17.75 -20.66
C GLU A 52 -7.68 16.54 -19.88
N TRP A 53 -8.56 15.83 -19.15
CA TRP A 53 -8.17 14.64 -18.40
C TRP A 53 -7.64 13.54 -19.31
N MET A 54 -8.38 13.18 -20.36
CA MET A 54 -7.97 12.11 -21.27
C MET A 54 -6.70 12.46 -22.06
N SER A 55 -6.50 13.74 -22.40
CA SER A 55 -5.33 14.18 -23.17
C SER A 55 -4.07 14.28 -22.33
N THR A 56 -4.19 14.72 -21.07
CA THR A 56 -3.02 14.92 -20.18
C THR A 56 -2.74 13.72 -19.28
N GLY A 57 -3.72 12.83 -19.10
CA GLY A 57 -3.68 11.75 -18.11
C GLY A 57 -3.64 12.24 -16.67
N ARG A 58 -3.92 13.53 -16.44
CA ARG A 58 -3.87 14.20 -15.13
C ARG A 58 -5.22 14.85 -14.85
N ARG A 59 -5.58 14.94 -13.56
CA ARG A 59 -6.79 15.65 -13.15
C ARG A 59 -6.69 17.12 -13.61
N PRO A 60 -7.65 17.62 -14.41
CA PRO A 60 -7.70 19.02 -14.83
C PRO A 60 -7.67 19.98 -13.64
N GLY A 61 -6.97 21.11 -13.79
CA GLY A 61 -6.82 22.12 -12.74
C GLY A 61 -5.74 21.83 -11.68
N ASN A 62 -5.16 20.63 -11.62
CA ASN A 62 -4.02 20.35 -10.74
C ASN A 62 -2.68 20.73 -11.40
N LYS A 63 -2.00 21.77 -10.88
CA LYS A 63 -0.67 22.19 -11.37
C LYS A 63 0.46 21.23 -11.00
N ARG A 64 0.28 20.38 -9.98
CA ARG A 64 1.30 19.46 -9.45
C ARG A 64 0.84 18.02 -9.63
N GLY A 65 1.75 17.13 -10.05
CA GLY A 65 1.44 15.72 -10.22
C GLY A 65 1.40 14.94 -8.90
N ILE A 66 0.93 13.70 -8.97
CA ILE A 66 0.76 12.80 -7.80
C ILE A 66 2.08 12.46 -7.12
N GLU A 67 3.19 12.57 -7.83
CA GLU A 67 4.54 12.38 -7.30
C GLU A 67 4.89 13.40 -6.20
N ARG A 68 4.27 14.59 -6.22
CA ARG A 68 4.45 15.62 -5.19
C ARG A 68 3.24 15.71 -4.27
N ARG A 69 3.06 14.67 -3.46
CA ARG A 69 2.02 14.62 -2.42
C ARG A 69 2.22 15.71 -1.36
N ALA A 70 1.12 16.33 -0.94
CA ALA A 70 1.12 17.29 0.17
C ALA A 70 1.41 16.59 1.51
N ALA A 71 1.84 17.34 2.54
CA ALA A 71 2.19 16.78 3.85
C ALA A 71 1.09 15.88 4.45
N TYR A 72 -0.17 16.30 4.38
CA TYR A 72 -1.32 15.52 4.84
C TYR A 72 -1.60 14.27 4.01
N GLN A 73 -1.15 14.20 2.76
CA GLN A 73 -1.27 13.01 1.90
C GLN A 73 -0.10 12.03 2.11
N ASN A 74 1.00 12.49 2.71
CA ASN A 74 2.13 11.65 3.12
C ASN A 74 1.91 11.08 4.52
N ASN A 75 1.21 11.82 5.39
CA ASN A 75 0.93 11.37 6.74
C ASN A 75 -0.24 10.36 6.72
N ARG A 76 0.04 9.11 7.08
CA ARG A 76 -1.00 8.14 7.44
C ARG A 76 -1.39 8.38 8.89
N LEU A 77 -2.69 8.49 9.15
CA LEU A 77 -3.22 8.47 10.51
C LEU A 77 -2.91 7.10 11.10
N PHE A 78 -2.31 7.10 12.29
CA PHE A 78 -1.97 5.90 13.05
C PHE A 78 -2.56 6.02 14.44
N ASP A 79 -2.90 4.88 15.05
CA ASP A 79 -3.39 4.85 16.42
C ASP A 79 -2.27 5.30 17.38
N PRO A 80 -2.43 6.42 18.11
CA PRO A 80 -1.40 6.92 19.02
C PRO A 80 -1.00 5.90 20.09
N LEU A 81 -1.91 5.00 20.49
CA LEU A 81 -1.63 3.99 21.51
C LEU A 81 -0.60 2.96 21.03
N ILE A 82 -0.60 2.62 19.75
CA ILE A 82 0.35 1.65 19.21
C ILE A 82 1.77 2.24 19.17
N ILE A 83 1.91 3.53 18.83
CA ILE A 83 3.21 4.24 18.89
C ILE A 83 3.71 4.30 20.33
N GLN A 84 2.83 4.68 21.27
CA GLN A 84 3.17 4.76 22.69
C GLN A 84 3.66 3.42 23.24
N ARG A 85 2.95 2.33 22.91
CA ARG A 85 3.32 0.96 23.31
C ARG A 85 4.70 0.57 22.78
N TYR A 86 5.02 0.93 21.54
CA TYR A 86 6.34 0.67 20.95
C TYR A 86 7.46 1.37 21.72
N PHE A 87 7.34 2.69 21.92
CA PHE A 87 8.35 3.47 22.65
C PHE A 87 8.54 2.97 24.09
N ARG A 88 7.46 2.69 24.82
CA ARG A 88 7.54 2.21 26.21
C ARG A 88 8.17 0.82 26.33
N SER A 89 8.05 -0.01 25.29
CA SER A 89 8.68 -1.34 25.29
C SER A 89 10.21 -1.26 25.19
N GLU A 90 10.73 -0.34 24.38
CA GLU A 90 12.16 -0.17 24.11
C GLU A 90 12.88 0.72 25.13
N GLU A 91 12.14 1.52 25.90
CA GLU A 91 12.75 2.43 26.88
C GLU A 91 13.60 1.69 27.93
N PRO A 92 14.78 2.21 28.28
CA PRO A 92 15.59 1.65 29.36
C PRO A 92 14.82 1.71 30.68
N VAL A 93 14.93 0.64 31.48
CA VAL A 93 14.26 0.59 32.79
C VAL A 93 14.98 1.55 33.74
N PHE A 94 14.29 2.63 34.11
CA PHE A 94 14.79 3.55 35.12
C PHE A 94 14.33 3.14 36.51
N SER A 95 15.20 3.26 37.51
CA SER A 95 14.90 2.88 38.91
C SER A 95 13.70 3.62 39.52
N TRP A 96 13.37 4.81 39.01
CA TRP A 96 12.22 5.61 39.44
C TRP A 96 10.96 5.36 38.61
N ASP A 97 11.04 4.61 37.51
CA ASP A 97 9.86 4.25 36.72
C ASP A 97 9.23 2.99 37.30
N GLN A 98 8.10 3.18 38.00
CA GLN A 98 7.35 2.10 38.65
C GLN A 98 6.20 1.57 37.79
N HIS A 99 6.04 2.07 36.57
CA HIS A 99 4.99 1.61 35.68
C HIS A 99 5.35 0.26 35.07
N GLN A 100 4.34 -0.59 34.87
CA GLN A 100 4.54 -1.80 34.08
C GLN A 100 4.94 -1.41 32.65
N LYS A 101 5.95 -2.10 32.12
CA LYS A 101 6.29 -2.00 30.70
C LYS A 101 5.11 -2.54 29.90
N GLU A 102 4.72 -1.78 28.90
CA GLU A 102 3.76 -2.28 27.92
C GLU A 102 4.54 -3.19 26.97
N ASP A 103 4.49 -4.48 27.23
CA ASP A 103 5.02 -5.45 26.27
C ASP A 103 4.12 -5.43 25.04
N ILE A 104 4.71 -5.27 23.84
CA ILE A 104 3.98 -5.36 22.56
C ILE A 104 3.38 -6.77 22.37
N ILE A 105 3.99 -7.77 23.00
CA ILE A 105 3.76 -9.20 22.76
C ILE A 105 3.42 -9.88 24.09
N HIS A 106 2.31 -10.61 24.15
CA HIS A 106 1.90 -11.42 25.29
C HIS A 106 2.80 -12.65 25.49
N SER A 107 2.80 -13.24 26.68
CA SER A 107 3.60 -14.44 26.97
C SER A 107 3.31 -15.59 26.00
N TRP A 108 2.03 -15.82 25.68
CA TRP A 108 1.61 -16.85 24.73
C TRP A 108 2.16 -16.61 23.31
N GLU A 109 2.18 -15.36 22.86
CA GLU A 109 2.73 -15.01 21.55
C GLU A 109 4.26 -15.20 21.51
N ARG A 110 4.96 -15.02 22.64
CA ARG A 110 6.39 -15.37 22.76
C ARG A 110 6.59 -16.88 22.64
N ASP A 111 5.76 -17.67 23.32
CA ASP A 111 5.81 -19.12 23.23
C ASP A 111 5.53 -19.61 21.81
N GLN A 112 4.61 -18.96 21.09
CA GLN A 112 4.35 -19.22 19.67
C GLN A 112 5.56 -18.88 18.79
N LEU A 113 6.23 -17.76 19.03
CA LEU A 113 7.45 -17.38 18.29
C LEU A 113 8.58 -18.37 18.55
N ASP A 114 8.81 -18.74 19.80
CA ASP A 114 9.85 -19.70 20.17
C ASP A 114 9.56 -21.08 19.58
N CYS A 115 8.29 -21.50 19.59
CA CYS A 115 7.86 -22.73 18.95
C CYS A 115 8.10 -22.68 17.43
N ALA A 116 7.68 -21.61 16.74
CA ALA A 116 7.88 -21.42 15.32
C ALA A 116 9.38 -21.46 14.91
N LEU A 117 10.24 -20.84 15.70
CA LEU A 117 11.68 -20.76 15.45
C LEU A 117 12.46 -22.01 15.87
N SER A 118 11.87 -22.93 16.65
CA SER A 118 12.54 -24.12 17.18
C SER A 118 12.99 -25.12 16.09
N VAL A 119 12.41 -25.04 14.89
CA VAL A 119 12.74 -25.92 13.76
C VAL A 119 14.02 -25.51 13.03
N LEU A 120 14.45 -24.26 13.21
CA LEU A 120 15.67 -23.77 12.58
C LEU A 120 16.90 -24.25 13.35
N THR A 121 17.97 -24.56 12.61
CA THR A 121 19.29 -24.74 13.23
C THR A 121 19.81 -23.41 13.77
N ASP A 122 20.75 -23.42 14.72
CA ASP A 122 21.29 -22.18 15.31
C ASP A 122 21.82 -21.21 14.25
N ARG A 123 22.46 -21.74 13.19
CA ARG A 123 22.99 -20.93 12.09
C ARG A 123 21.89 -20.35 11.20
N GLU A 124 20.86 -21.12 10.90
CA GLU A 124 19.68 -20.65 10.16
C GLU A 124 18.91 -19.59 10.96
N LYS A 125 18.74 -19.82 12.26
CA LYS A 125 18.06 -18.91 13.19
C LYS A 125 18.83 -17.59 13.32
N GLU A 126 20.15 -17.63 13.42
CA GLU A 126 21.01 -16.44 13.43
C GLU A 126 20.84 -15.60 12.15
N ILE A 127 20.95 -16.23 10.98
CA ILE A 127 20.78 -15.55 9.68
C ILE A 127 19.35 -14.98 9.54
N PHE A 128 18.34 -15.75 9.96
CA PHE A 128 16.94 -15.33 9.90
C PHE A 128 16.66 -14.14 10.83
N LEU A 129 17.20 -14.14 12.06
CA LEU A 129 17.07 -13.03 13.00
C LEU A 129 17.79 -11.76 12.51
N MET A 130 18.99 -11.89 11.94
CA MET A 130 19.69 -10.76 11.34
C MET A 130 18.88 -10.10 10.21
N ASN A 131 18.26 -10.90 9.34
CA ASN A 131 17.48 -10.39 8.22
C ASN A 131 16.09 -9.89 8.61
N LYS A 132 15.31 -10.69 9.35
CA LYS A 132 13.89 -10.41 9.64
C LYS A 132 13.66 -9.71 10.97
N GLY A 133 14.51 -9.97 11.97
CA GLY A 133 14.46 -9.31 13.27
C GLY A 133 15.13 -7.93 13.24
N HIS A 134 16.36 -7.87 12.74
CA HIS A 134 17.15 -6.64 12.68
C HIS A 134 17.09 -5.89 11.35
N CYS A 135 16.37 -6.42 10.35
CA CYS A 135 16.17 -5.77 9.05
C CYS A 135 17.48 -5.45 8.30
N LEU A 136 18.54 -6.24 8.50
CA LEU A 136 19.81 -6.08 7.80
C LEU A 136 19.75 -6.57 6.35
N GLN A 137 20.53 -5.95 5.47
CA GLN A 137 20.61 -6.37 4.08
C GLN A 137 21.41 -7.67 3.94
N ASN A 138 21.09 -8.50 2.94
CA ASN A 138 21.80 -9.76 2.70
C ASN A 138 23.31 -9.56 2.47
N THR A 139 23.69 -8.44 1.87
CA THR A 139 25.09 -8.03 1.65
C THR A 139 25.83 -7.75 2.96
N GLU A 140 25.18 -7.07 3.90
CA GLU A 140 25.73 -6.78 5.23
C GLU A 140 25.91 -8.08 6.02
N ILE A 141 24.88 -8.94 6.03
CA ILE A 141 24.94 -10.26 6.69
C ILE A 141 26.05 -11.13 6.07
N ALA A 142 26.20 -11.10 4.74
CA ALA A 142 27.26 -11.81 4.02
C ALA A 142 28.64 -11.39 4.50
N SER A 143 28.85 -10.07 4.62
CA SER A 143 30.11 -9.52 5.12
C SER A 143 30.38 -9.87 6.58
N LEU A 144 29.36 -9.86 7.44
CA LEU A 144 29.49 -10.18 8.87
C LEU A 144 29.84 -11.66 9.10
N LEU A 145 29.25 -12.53 8.28
CA LEU A 145 29.39 -13.98 8.42
C LEU A 145 30.49 -14.60 7.55
N GLY A 146 31.05 -13.83 6.61
CA GLY A 146 32.07 -14.30 5.67
C GLY A 146 31.56 -15.31 4.64
N VAL A 147 30.28 -15.20 4.23
CA VAL A 147 29.62 -16.11 3.29
C VAL A 147 29.10 -15.34 2.07
N SER A 148 28.78 -16.00 0.96
CA SER A 148 28.16 -15.34 -0.19
C SER A 148 26.72 -14.89 0.08
N GLU A 149 26.30 -13.79 -0.53
CA GLU A 149 24.93 -13.26 -0.46
C GLU A 149 23.89 -14.29 -0.98
N SER A 150 24.27 -15.07 -1.99
CA SER A 150 23.43 -16.14 -2.53
C SER A 150 23.13 -17.22 -1.50
N ASN A 151 24.11 -17.58 -0.66
CA ASN A 151 23.94 -18.56 0.39
C ASN A 151 22.95 -18.07 1.45
N ILE A 152 23.06 -16.80 1.87
CA ILE A 152 22.12 -16.19 2.81
C ILE A 152 20.71 -16.16 2.25
N SER A 153 20.57 -15.76 0.99
CA SER A 153 19.27 -15.73 0.31
C SER A 153 18.61 -17.11 0.28
N SER A 154 19.37 -18.17 -0.07
CA SER A 154 18.87 -19.55 -0.03
C SER A 154 18.54 -20.00 1.39
N THR A 155 19.40 -19.69 2.37
CA THR A 155 19.19 -20.05 3.79
C THR A 155 17.91 -19.42 4.34
N ILE A 156 17.67 -18.14 4.05
CA ILE A 156 16.44 -17.43 4.44
C ILE A 156 15.23 -18.11 3.81
N HIS A 157 15.25 -18.38 2.50
CA HIS A 157 14.15 -19.03 1.80
C HIS A 157 13.81 -20.42 2.37
N HIS A 158 14.84 -21.23 2.65
CA HIS A 158 14.64 -22.54 3.28
C HIS A 158 14.10 -22.42 4.70
N SER A 159 14.56 -21.43 5.47
CA SER A 159 14.10 -21.16 6.83
C SER A 159 12.62 -20.75 6.85
N GLU A 160 12.21 -19.84 5.95
CA GLU A 160 10.81 -19.44 5.78
C GLU A 160 9.92 -20.66 5.48
N LYS A 161 10.36 -21.53 4.56
CA LYS A 161 9.62 -22.75 4.23
C LYS A 161 9.49 -23.71 5.41
N LYS A 162 10.57 -23.90 6.19
CA LYS A 162 10.55 -24.72 7.41
C LYS A 162 9.56 -24.18 8.44
N ILE A 163 9.60 -22.87 8.69
CA ILE A 163 8.70 -22.20 9.64
C ILE A 163 7.24 -22.34 9.18
N LEU A 164 6.94 -22.07 7.91
CA LEU A 164 5.57 -22.16 7.39
C LEU A 164 4.98 -23.56 7.53
N ASN A 165 5.77 -24.60 7.19
CA ASN A 165 5.35 -25.98 7.38
C ASN A 165 5.10 -26.27 8.86
N HIS A 166 6.01 -25.83 9.74
CA HIS A 166 5.87 -26.06 11.17
C HIS A 166 4.65 -25.36 11.77
N ILE A 167 4.35 -24.13 11.37
CA ILE A 167 3.17 -23.40 11.84
C ILE A 167 1.89 -24.15 11.46
N SER A 168 1.85 -24.76 10.27
CA SER A 168 0.68 -25.54 9.83
C SER A 168 0.49 -26.87 10.56
N GLU A 169 1.58 -27.46 11.08
CA GLU A 169 1.57 -28.73 11.79
C GLU A 169 1.47 -28.56 13.30
N CYS A 170 1.93 -27.42 13.84
CA CYS A 170 2.05 -27.18 15.27
C CYS A 170 0.76 -26.63 15.87
N LEU A 171 0.23 -27.36 16.86
CA LEU A 171 -0.98 -26.99 17.58
C LEU A 171 -0.85 -25.66 18.33
N ILE A 172 0.32 -25.38 18.92
CA ILE A 172 0.61 -24.15 19.69
C ILE A 172 0.49 -22.90 18.79
N CYS A 173 1.00 -22.99 17.56
CA CYS A 173 0.98 -21.90 16.59
C CYS A 173 -0.39 -21.77 15.88
N SER A 174 -1.15 -22.85 15.77
CA SER A 174 -2.47 -22.87 15.11
C SER A 174 -3.64 -22.43 16.02
N CYS A 175 -3.43 -22.38 17.33
CA CYS A 175 -4.44 -21.99 18.30
C CYS A 175 -4.53 -20.46 18.39
N ARG A 176 -5.72 -19.90 18.12
CA ARG A 176 -6.01 -18.47 18.07
C ARG A 176 -6.89 -18.04 19.24
#